data_AF-A0A3M8KUP4-F1
#
_entry.id   AF-A0A3M8KUP4-F1
#
_cell.length_a   1.000
_cell.length_b   1.000
_cell.length_c   1.000
_cell.angle_alpha   90.00
_cell.angle_beta   90.00
_cell.angle_gamma   90.00
#
_symmetry.space_group_name_H-M   'P 1'
#
loop_
_entity.id
_entity.type
_entity.pdbx_description
1 polymer ?
#
loop_
_entity_poly.entity_id
_entity_poly.type
_entity_poly.pdbx_seq_one_letter_code
_entity_poly.pdbx_strand_id
1 'polypeptide(L)'
;MLSIEAVYTGLTGTLAGHALTAASFDQVPDAELEATMAVMTAHQRMVEAHVALGAAALAKRSAPELGQNGLAWRKGHASPEAWLQTISGSSKTAARRQVAVGRMMAEAEAARNLNEQAQEHPEDEVLARLAIDARPWHAALGDAVAAGRIGAETAAGIRHGLGEPAEGVTEQALAEALA
;
A
#
# COMPACT_ATOMS: atom_id res chain seq x y z
N MET A 1 22.83 7.00 -2.22
CA MET A 1 21.36 6.80 -2.22
C MET A 1 20.78 7.65 -1.10
N LEU A 2 19.84 8.56 -1.39
CA LEU A 2 19.16 9.34 -0.35
C LEU A 2 18.31 8.40 0.53
N SER A 3 18.21 8.68 1.83
CA SER A 3 17.29 7.92 2.71
C SER A 3 15.84 8.27 2.36
N ILE A 4 14.91 7.33 2.62
CA ILE A 4 13.47 7.58 2.43
C ILE A 4 13.03 8.83 3.21
N GLU A 5 13.52 8.99 4.45
CA GLU A 5 13.27 10.18 5.27
C GLU A 5 13.72 11.48 4.57
N ALA A 6 14.94 11.52 4.03
CA ALA A 6 15.48 12.71 3.39
C ALA A 6 14.65 13.15 2.16
N VAL A 7 14.07 12.20 1.42
CA VAL A 7 13.16 12.49 0.31
C VAL A 7 11.93 13.25 0.81
N TYR A 8 11.29 12.76 1.87
CA TYR A 8 10.08 13.37 2.42
C TYR A 8 10.34 14.70 3.13
N THR A 9 11.45 14.83 3.84
CA THR A 9 11.86 16.11 4.43
C THR A 9 12.09 17.15 3.34
N GLY A 10 12.75 16.78 2.24
CA GLY A 10 12.96 17.66 1.09
C GLY A 10 11.64 18.12 0.46
N LEU A 11 10.75 17.18 0.12
CA LEU A 11 9.44 17.49 -0.45
C LEU A 11 8.60 18.40 0.45
N THR A 12 8.59 18.12 1.76
CA THR A 12 7.86 18.94 2.75
C THR A 12 8.44 20.35 2.82
N GLY A 13 9.77 20.48 2.81
CA GLY A 13 10.45 21.78 2.77
C GLY A 13 10.12 22.57 1.51
N THR A 14 10.12 21.91 0.34
CA THR A 14 9.72 22.54 -0.93
C THR A 14 8.28 23.04 -0.87
N LEU A 15 7.32 22.22 -0.40
CA LEU A 15 5.91 22.64 -0.28
C LEU A 15 5.75 23.81 0.68
N ALA A 16 6.40 23.76 1.86
CA ALA A 16 6.35 24.85 2.84
C ALA A 16 6.92 26.17 2.28
N GLY A 17 7.91 26.10 1.40
CA GLY A 17 8.52 27.27 0.76
C GLY A 17 7.62 28.02 -0.24
N HIS A 18 6.55 27.39 -0.76
CA HIS A 18 5.68 28.01 -1.78
C HIS A 18 4.58 28.91 -1.20
N ALA A 19 4.41 28.95 0.13
CA ALA A 19 3.45 29.82 0.82
C ALA A 19 2.04 29.86 0.17
N LEU A 20 1.50 28.71 -0.24
CA LEU A 20 0.18 28.60 -0.84
C LEU A 20 -0.91 29.02 0.16
N THR A 21 -1.83 29.88 -0.28
CA THR A 21 -2.93 30.43 0.54
C THR A 21 -4.28 30.22 -0.11
N ALA A 22 -5.38 30.44 0.63
CA ALA A 22 -6.73 30.46 0.05
C ALA A 22 -6.82 31.44 -1.14
N ALA A 23 -6.27 32.64 -0.99
CA ALA A 23 -6.24 33.64 -2.06
C ALA A 23 -5.46 33.17 -3.30
N SER A 24 -4.45 32.32 -3.13
CA SER A 24 -3.73 31.71 -4.26
C SER A 24 -4.65 30.80 -5.07
N PHE A 25 -5.54 30.03 -4.41
CA PHE A 25 -6.50 29.17 -5.08
C PHE A 25 -7.68 29.94 -5.67
N ASP A 26 -8.14 31.02 -5.02
CA ASP A 26 -9.23 31.88 -5.53
C ASP A 26 -8.88 32.59 -6.86
N GLN A 27 -7.58 32.71 -7.16
CA GLN A 27 -7.07 33.33 -8.39
C GLN A 27 -6.95 32.34 -9.56
N VAL A 28 -7.13 31.04 -9.31
CA VAL A 28 -6.97 29.98 -10.33
C VAL A 28 -8.28 29.83 -11.10
N PRO A 29 -8.27 29.89 -12.45
CA PRO A 29 -9.46 29.61 -13.26
C PRO A 29 -9.98 28.19 -13.03
N ASP A 30 -11.31 27.98 -13.14
CA ASP A 30 -11.97 26.69 -12.83
C ASP A 30 -11.30 25.46 -13.45
N ALA A 31 -11.00 25.49 -14.74
CA ALA A 31 -10.37 24.36 -15.43
C ALA A 31 -8.94 24.06 -14.91
N GLU A 32 -8.21 25.10 -14.50
CA GLU A 32 -6.89 24.96 -13.89
C GLU A 32 -7.01 24.48 -12.44
N LEU A 33 -8.06 24.89 -11.72
CA LEU A 33 -8.34 24.42 -10.36
C LEU A 33 -8.67 22.92 -10.36
N GLU A 34 -9.48 22.46 -11.31
CA GLU A 34 -9.79 21.04 -11.51
C GLU A 34 -8.51 20.22 -11.77
N ALA A 35 -7.66 20.68 -12.70
CA ALA A 35 -6.38 20.02 -12.99
C ALA A 35 -5.45 20.02 -11.75
N THR A 36 -5.41 21.12 -11.01
CA THR A 36 -4.62 21.26 -9.78
C THR A 36 -5.09 20.28 -8.71
N MET A 37 -6.40 20.16 -8.50
CA MET A 37 -6.98 19.17 -7.58
C MET A 37 -6.63 17.74 -7.99
N ALA A 38 -6.70 17.41 -9.28
CA ALA A 38 -6.34 16.09 -9.79
C ALA A 38 -4.87 15.73 -9.49
N VAL A 39 -3.94 16.67 -9.70
CA VAL A 39 -2.51 16.49 -9.40
C VAL A 39 -2.27 16.34 -7.90
N MET A 40 -2.89 17.19 -7.06
CA MET A 40 -2.76 17.10 -5.61
C MET A 40 -3.28 15.76 -5.07
N THR A 41 -4.43 15.28 -5.57
CA THR A 41 -4.96 13.97 -5.17
C THR A 41 -4.11 12.81 -5.70
N ALA A 42 -3.48 12.94 -6.88
CA ALA A 42 -2.47 11.96 -7.33
C ALA A 42 -1.26 11.91 -6.39
N HIS A 43 -0.77 13.07 -5.95
CA HIS A 43 0.30 13.16 -4.98
C HIS A 43 -0.09 12.53 -3.63
N GLN A 44 -1.27 12.87 -3.10
CA GLN A 44 -1.80 12.28 -1.87
C GLN A 44 -1.86 10.75 -1.94
N ARG A 45 -2.38 10.17 -3.02
CA ARG A 45 -2.41 8.70 -3.22
C ARG A 45 -1.03 8.07 -3.19
N MET A 46 -0.03 8.71 -3.81
CA MET A 46 1.34 8.22 -3.80
C MET A 46 1.95 8.25 -2.38
N VAL A 47 1.73 9.34 -1.65
CA VAL A 47 2.17 9.46 -0.25
C VAL A 47 1.47 8.42 0.63
N GLU A 48 0.16 8.24 0.47
CA GLU A 48 -0.60 7.21 1.18
C GLU A 48 -0.09 5.79 0.90
N ALA A 49 0.25 5.47 -0.35
CA ALA A 49 0.82 4.18 -0.72
C ALA A 49 2.14 3.91 0.02
N HIS A 50 3.03 4.91 0.10
CA HIS A 50 4.29 4.78 0.83
C HIS A 50 4.10 4.73 2.35
N VAL A 51 3.11 5.45 2.90
CA VAL A 51 2.71 5.30 4.31
C VAL A 51 2.24 3.87 4.59
N ALA A 52 1.45 3.28 3.68
CA ALA A 52 1.01 1.88 3.78
C ALA A 52 2.21 0.91 3.78
N LEU A 53 3.17 1.09 2.86
CA LEU A 53 4.40 0.26 2.84
C LEU A 53 5.21 0.39 4.14
N GLY A 54 5.37 1.62 4.66
CA GLY A 54 6.00 1.85 5.95
C GLY A 54 5.26 1.17 7.11
N ALA A 55 3.92 1.23 7.11
CA ALA A 55 3.06 0.57 8.08
C ALA A 55 3.20 -0.97 8.02
N ALA A 56 3.27 -1.56 6.83
CA ALA A 56 3.52 -2.99 6.65
C ALA A 56 4.91 -3.41 7.14
N ALA A 57 5.94 -2.60 6.88
CA ALA A 57 7.28 -2.83 7.42
C ALA A 57 7.28 -2.78 8.96
N LEU A 58 6.51 -1.86 9.55
CA LEU A 58 6.30 -1.77 11.00
C LEU A 58 5.66 -3.05 11.56
N ALA A 59 4.60 -3.51 10.89
CA ALA A 59 3.87 -4.72 11.26
C ALA A 59 4.77 -5.96 11.15
N LYS A 60 5.50 -6.12 10.05
CA LYS A 60 6.46 -7.23 9.85
C LYS A 60 7.53 -7.25 10.95
N ARG A 61 8.05 -6.09 11.36
CA ARG A 61 9.03 -5.97 12.45
C ARG A 61 8.42 -6.12 13.85
N SER A 62 7.10 -6.18 13.95
CA SER A 62 6.34 -6.33 15.19
C SER A 62 5.48 -7.59 15.16
N ALA A 63 5.85 -8.56 14.32
CA ALA A 63 5.06 -9.76 14.09
C ALA A 63 4.90 -10.56 15.41
N PRO A 64 3.75 -11.21 15.65
CA PRO A 64 3.48 -11.92 16.90
C PRO A 64 4.55 -12.96 17.26
N GLU A 65 5.16 -13.60 16.27
CA GLU A 65 6.18 -14.63 16.40
C GLU A 65 7.48 -14.09 17.03
N LEU A 66 7.69 -12.77 16.99
CA LEU A 66 8.82 -12.11 17.63
C LEU A 66 8.61 -11.92 19.13
N GLY A 67 7.38 -12.07 19.65
CA GLY A 67 7.05 -11.86 21.06
C GLY A 67 7.60 -10.53 21.59
N GLN A 68 8.35 -10.58 22.69
CA GLN A 68 8.97 -9.39 23.30
C GLN A 68 10.10 -8.77 22.47
N ASN A 69 10.60 -9.46 21.43
CA ASN A 69 11.58 -8.89 20.50
C ASN A 69 10.91 -8.06 19.39
N GLY A 70 9.58 -8.10 19.27
CA GLY A 70 8.82 -7.29 18.33
C GLY A 70 9.09 -5.81 18.53
N LEU A 71 9.21 -5.07 17.42
CA LEU A 71 9.62 -3.67 17.45
C LEU A 71 8.61 -2.78 18.19
N ALA A 72 7.30 -2.97 17.97
CA ALA A 72 6.27 -2.27 18.73
C ALA A 72 6.39 -2.49 20.24
N TRP A 73 6.58 -3.74 20.68
CA TRP A 73 6.79 -4.08 22.10
C TRP A 73 8.01 -3.37 22.68
N ARG A 74 9.16 -3.45 21.99
CA ARG A 74 10.40 -2.77 22.41
C ARG A 74 10.27 -1.24 22.43
N LYS A 75 9.28 -0.69 21.73
CA LYS A 75 8.94 0.74 21.74
C LYS A 75 7.80 1.09 22.70
N GLY A 76 7.32 0.13 23.50
CA GLY A 76 6.29 0.35 24.52
C GLY A 76 4.86 0.42 23.97
N HIS A 77 4.63 -0.03 22.75
CA HIS A 77 3.30 -0.06 22.13
C HIS A 77 2.70 -1.46 22.14
N ALA A 78 1.39 -1.54 22.37
CA ALA A 78 0.66 -2.81 22.41
C ALA A 78 0.56 -3.51 21.04
N SER A 79 0.66 -2.75 19.94
CA SER A 79 0.62 -3.28 18.58
C SER A 79 1.31 -2.32 17.59
N PRO A 80 1.69 -2.76 16.37
CA PRO A 80 2.21 -1.88 15.33
C PRO A 80 1.19 -0.82 14.90
N GLU A 81 -0.12 -1.11 14.91
CA GLU A 81 -1.16 -0.11 14.62
C GLU A 81 -1.25 0.94 15.73
N ALA A 82 -1.15 0.54 16.99
CA ALA A 82 -1.13 1.48 18.12
C ALA A 82 0.09 2.41 18.02
N TRP A 83 1.24 1.86 17.62
CA TRP A 83 2.43 2.66 17.37
C TRP A 83 2.26 3.61 16.17
N LEU A 84 1.76 3.10 15.04
CA LEU A 84 1.46 3.91 13.86
C LEU A 84 0.50 5.05 14.20
N GLN A 85 -0.52 4.78 15.02
CA GLN A 85 -1.47 5.78 15.51
C GLN A 85 -0.75 6.89 16.30
N THR A 86 0.17 6.53 17.21
CA THR A 86 0.94 7.50 17.99
C THR A 86 1.82 8.39 17.11
N ILE A 87 2.51 7.82 16.11
CA ILE A 87 3.43 8.60 15.26
C ILE A 87 2.72 9.44 14.20
N SER A 88 1.57 8.98 13.70
CA SER A 88 0.86 9.63 12.59
C SER A 88 -0.30 10.54 13.04
N GLY A 89 -0.76 10.41 14.28
CA GLY A 89 -1.99 11.07 14.75
C GLY A 89 -3.26 10.58 14.06
N SER A 90 -3.18 9.52 13.26
CA SER A 90 -4.33 8.97 12.53
C SER A 90 -5.33 8.27 13.45
N SER A 91 -6.52 7.96 12.92
CA SER A 91 -7.49 7.15 13.65
C SER A 91 -7.04 5.68 13.73
N LYS A 92 -7.54 4.94 14.71
CA LYS A 92 -7.31 3.49 14.81
C LYS A 92 -7.73 2.74 13.54
N THR A 93 -8.83 3.14 12.92
CA THR A 93 -9.32 2.57 11.66
C THR A 93 -8.37 2.87 10.51
N ALA A 94 -7.88 4.10 10.42
CA ALA A 94 -6.89 4.48 9.41
C ALA A 94 -5.58 3.71 9.58
N ALA A 95 -5.05 3.59 10.81
CA ALA A 95 -3.83 2.83 11.08
C ALA A 95 -3.96 1.36 10.66
N ARG A 96 -5.08 0.70 11.01
CA ARG A 96 -5.38 -0.68 10.57
C ARG A 96 -5.46 -0.80 9.05
N ARG A 97 -6.13 0.14 8.40
CA ARG A 97 -6.23 0.16 6.94
C ARG A 97 -4.84 0.28 6.29
N GLN A 98 -3.99 1.18 6.78
CA GLN A 98 -2.65 1.37 6.23
C GLN A 98 -1.80 0.09 6.37
N VAL A 99 -1.89 -0.61 7.51
CA VAL A 99 -1.21 -1.91 7.69
C VAL A 99 -1.77 -2.96 6.71
N ALA A 100 -3.10 -3.08 6.59
CA ALA A 100 -3.72 -4.07 5.71
C ALA A 100 -3.40 -3.83 4.23
N VAL A 101 -3.52 -2.59 3.77
CA VAL A 101 -3.20 -2.19 2.39
C VAL A 101 -1.71 -2.34 2.11
N GLY A 102 -0.84 -1.97 3.05
CA GLY A 102 0.60 -2.13 2.89
C GLY A 102 0.99 -3.61 2.77
N ARG A 103 0.35 -4.50 3.55
CA ARG A 103 0.57 -5.95 3.43
C ARG A 103 0.11 -6.45 2.06
N MET A 104 -1.09 -6.04 1.62
CA MET A 104 -1.61 -6.37 0.29
C MET A 104 -0.65 -5.95 -0.83
N MET A 105 -0.06 -4.74 -0.74
CA MET A 105 0.94 -4.26 -1.69
C MET A 105 2.23 -5.09 -1.65
N ALA A 106 2.73 -5.41 -0.45
CA ALA A 106 3.95 -6.20 -0.28
C ALA A 106 3.80 -7.65 -0.77
N GLU A 107 2.62 -8.25 -0.56
CA GLU A 107 2.29 -9.59 -1.08
C GLU A 107 2.19 -9.57 -2.62
N ALA A 108 1.58 -8.54 -3.19
CA ALA A 108 1.54 -8.36 -4.64
C ALA A 108 2.95 -8.17 -5.23
N GLU A 109 3.80 -7.37 -4.58
CA GLU A 109 5.20 -7.17 -4.99
C GLU A 109 6.01 -8.47 -4.91
N ALA A 110 5.88 -9.23 -3.82
CA ALA A 110 6.56 -10.52 -3.69
C ALA A 110 6.14 -11.51 -4.79
N ALA A 111 4.84 -11.57 -5.12
CA ALA A 111 4.34 -12.39 -6.20
C ALA A 111 4.86 -11.95 -7.58
N ARG A 112 4.92 -10.63 -7.85
CA ARG A 112 5.51 -10.10 -9.10
C ARG A 112 6.97 -10.47 -9.22
N ASN A 113 7.77 -10.23 -8.18
CA ASN A 113 9.20 -10.55 -8.18
C ASN A 113 9.46 -12.05 -8.38
N LEU A 114 8.64 -12.91 -7.78
CA LEU A 114 8.75 -14.36 -7.96
C LEU A 114 8.40 -14.78 -9.40
N ASN A 115 7.39 -14.16 -10.00
CA ASN A 115 7.04 -14.39 -11.40
C ASN A 115 8.13 -13.90 -12.36
N GLU A 116 8.74 -12.74 -12.09
CA GLU A 116 9.89 -12.24 -12.86
C GLU A 116 11.07 -13.22 -12.78
N GLN A 117 11.39 -13.74 -11.59
CA GLN A 117 12.42 -14.77 -11.41
C GLN A 117 12.10 -16.06 -12.19
N ALA A 118 10.84 -16.52 -12.16
CA ALA A 118 10.41 -17.67 -12.94
C ALA A 118 10.56 -17.46 -14.46
N GLN A 119 10.33 -16.23 -14.94
CA GLN A 119 10.50 -15.88 -16.35
C GLN A 119 11.98 -15.80 -16.77
N GLU A 120 12.86 -15.40 -15.85
CA GLU A 120 14.32 -15.41 -16.06
C GLU A 120 14.90 -16.84 -16.06
N HIS A 121 14.20 -17.80 -15.44
CA HIS A 121 14.57 -19.21 -15.33
C HIS A 121 13.49 -20.14 -15.91
N PRO A 122 13.22 -20.11 -17.23
CA PRO A 122 12.14 -20.87 -17.84
C PRO A 122 12.32 -22.40 -17.75
N GLU A 123 13.55 -22.88 -17.51
CA GLU A 123 13.85 -24.28 -17.25
C GLU A 123 13.43 -24.77 -15.85
N ASP A 124 13.19 -23.87 -14.90
CA ASP A 124 12.81 -24.22 -13.53
C ASP A 124 11.28 -24.32 -13.40
N GLU A 125 10.76 -25.50 -13.74
CA GLU A 125 9.32 -25.81 -13.63
C GLU A 125 8.77 -25.68 -12.20
N VAL A 126 9.62 -25.89 -11.18
CA VAL A 126 9.23 -25.77 -9.77
C VAL A 126 9.04 -24.31 -9.41
N LEU A 127 9.97 -23.45 -9.83
CA LEU A 127 9.87 -22.00 -9.64
C LEU A 127 8.65 -21.43 -10.38
N ALA A 128 8.40 -21.88 -11.62
CA ALA A 128 7.20 -21.48 -12.37
C ALA A 128 5.90 -21.87 -11.64
N ARG A 129 5.82 -23.08 -11.08
CA ARG A 129 4.68 -23.52 -10.27
C ARG A 129 4.50 -22.66 -9.02
N LEU A 130 5.59 -22.41 -8.28
CA LEU A 130 5.57 -21.59 -7.08
C LEU A 130 5.13 -20.16 -7.37
N ALA A 131 5.54 -19.57 -8.49
CA ALA A 131 5.13 -18.23 -8.91
C ALA A 131 3.62 -18.13 -9.16
N ILE A 132 3.02 -19.15 -9.79
CA ILE A 132 1.57 -19.23 -10.02
C ILE A 132 0.84 -19.33 -8.68
N ASP A 133 1.26 -20.26 -7.82
CA ASP A 133 0.58 -20.55 -6.56
C ASP A 133 0.71 -19.41 -5.53
N ALA A 134 1.82 -18.65 -5.58
CA ALA A 134 2.08 -17.55 -4.67
C ALA A 134 1.32 -16.26 -5.01
N ARG A 135 0.66 -16.18 -6.18
CA ARG A 135 -0.02 -14.95 -6.60
C ARG A 135 -1.34 -14.77 -5.85
N PRO A 136 -1.46 -13.77 -4.95
CA PRO A 136 -2.72 -13.56 -4.24
C PRO A 136 -3.78 -13.02 -5.20
N TRP A 137 -5.04 -13.38 -4.99
CA TRP A 137 -6.17 -12.92 -5.81
C TRP A 137 -6.26 -11.38 -5.87
N HIS A 138 -5.84 -10.71 -4.80
CA HIS A 138 -5.84 -9.26 -4.68
C HIS A 138 -4.54 -8.59 -5.19
N ALA A 139 -3.66 -9.32 -5.90
CA ALA A 139 -2.41 -8.75 -6.42
C ALA A 139 -2.66 -7.47 -7.24
N ALA A 140 -3.68 -7.49 -8.12
CA ALA A 140 -4.03 -6.34 -8.95
C ALA A 140 -4.45 -5.10 -8.13
N LEU A 141 -5.05 -5.27 -6.94
CA LEU A 141 -5.38 -4.16 -6.04
C LEU A 141 -4.11 -3.58 -5.41
N GLY A 142 -3.19 -4.45 -4.95
CA GLY A 142 -1.87 -4.05 -4.47
C GLY A 142 -1.11 -3.23 -5.52
N ASP A 143 -1.08 -3.72 -6.76
CA ASP A 143 -0.45 -3.06 -7.91
C ASP A 143 -1.08 -1.70 -8.22
N ALA A 144 -2.40 -1.60 -8.13
CA ALA A 144 -3.12 -0.37 -8.40
C ALA A 144 -2.87 0.71 -7.35
N VAL A 145 -2.75 0.33 -6.07
CA VAL A 145 -2.38 1.27 -5.00
C VAL A 145 -0.92 1.67 -5.12
N ALA A 146 -0.01 0.72 -5.37
CA ALA A 146 1.42 1.01 -5.55
C ALA A 146 1.70 1.96 -6.72
N ALA A 147 0.90 1.86 -7.79
CA ALA A 147 0.97 2.78 -8.93
C ALA A 147 0.20 4.11 -8.71
N GLY A 148 -0.42 4.33 -7.56
CA GLY A 148 -1.24 5.52 -7.27
C GLY A 148 -2.53 5.62 -8.11
N ARG A 149 -2.93 4.56 -8.81
CA ARG A 149 -4.14 4.54 -9.66
C ARG A 149 -5.41 4.64 -8.80
N ILE A 150 -5.43 3.96 -7.66
CA ILE A 150 -6.51 4.03 -6.66
C ILE A 150 -5.95 4.37 -5.28
N GLY A 151 -6.79 4.94 -4.40
CA GLY A 151 -6.42 5.22 -3.01
C GLY A 151 -6.50 3.99 -2.12
N ALA A 152 -5.84 4.06 -0.96
CA ALA A 152 -5.82 2.96 0.02
C ALA A 152 -7.21 2.66 0.60
N GLU A 153 -8.07 3.67 0.77
CA GLU A 153 -9.47 3.50 1.21
C GLU A 153 -10.28 2.69 0.18
N THR A 154 -10.19 3.06 -1.10
CA THR A 154 -10.87 2.35 -2.19
C THR A 154 -10.43 0.90 -2.26
N ALA A 155 -9.12 0.63 -2.22
CA ALA A 155 -8.61 -0.73 -2.27
C ALA A 155 -9.05 -1.58 -1.06
N ALA A 156 -9.02 -1.00 0.15
CA ALA A 156 -9.50 -1.67 1.36
C ALA A 156 -11.01 -1.96 1.28
N GLY A 157 -11.80 -1.03 0.75
CA GLY A 157 -13.23 -1.20 0.54
C GLY A 157 -13.56 -2.32 -0.45
N ILE A 158 -12.86 -2.35 -1.61
CA ILE A 158 -13.01 -3.43 -2.60
C ILE A 158 -12.65 -4.78 -1.98
N ARG A 159 -11.49 -4.87 -1.30
CA ARG A 159 -11.05 -6.11 -0.65
C ARG A 159 -12.03 -6.58 0.41
N HIS A 160 -12.56 -5.66 1.21
CA HIS A 160 -13.56 -5.97 2.22
C HIS A 160 -14.89 -6.46 1.62
N GLY A 161 -15.37 -5.79 0.56
CA GLY A 161 -16.63 -6.13 -0.10
C GLY A 161 -16.59 -7.45 -0.87
N LEU A 162 -15.44 -7.81 -1.46
CA LEU A 162 -15.27 -9.08 -2.19
C LEU A 162 -15.02 -10.28 -1.27
N GLY A 163 -14.53 -10.06 -0.04
CA GLY A 163 -14.22 -11.12 0.90
C GLY A 163 -12.99 -11.94 0.51
N GLU A 164 -12.85 -13.13 1.09
CA GLU A 164 -11.80 -14.09 0.72
C GLU A 164 -12.44 -15.22 -0.11
N PRO A 165 -11.81 -15.66 -1.22
CA PRO A 165 -12.25 -16.83 -1.95
C PRO A 165 -12.33 -18.04 -1.02
N ALA A 166 -13.42 -18.82 -1.14
CA ALA A 166 -13.54 -20.07 -0.40
C ALA A 166 -12.43 -21.04 -0.82
N GLU A 167 -11.99 -21.88 0.12
CA GLU A 167 -10.98 -22.90 -0.14
C GLU A 167 -11.40 -23.81 -1.30
N GLY A 168 -10.48 -24.04 -2.24
CA GLY A 168 -10.73 -24.88 -3.43
C GLY A 168 -11.44 -24.18 -4.60
N VAL A 169 -11.84 -22.91 -4.46
CA VAL A 169 -12.37 -22.14 -5.59
C VAL A 169 -11.21 -21.67 -6.47
N THR A 170 -11.11 -22.22 -7.68
CA THR A 170 -10.08 -21.84 -8.66
C THR A 170 -10.52 -20.64 -9.50
N GLU A 171 -9.54 -19.94 -10.09
CA GLU A 171 -9.81 -18.87 -11.06
C GLU A 171 -10.65 -19.38 -12.24
N GLN A 172 -10.38 -20.61 -12.70
CA GLN A 172 -11.15 -21.26 -13.75
C GLN A 172 -12.61 -21.50 -13.33
N ALA A 173 -12.87 -21.97 -12.11
CA ALA A 173 -14.24 -22.18 -11.63
C ALA A 173 -15.04 -20.86 -11.55
N LEU A 174 -14.39 -19.76 -11.19
CA LEU A 174 -15.01 -18.43 -11.20
C LEU A 174 -15.27 -17.94 -12.63
N ALA A 175 -14.35 -18.15 -13.56
CA ALA A 175 -14.53 -17.79 -14.97
C ALA A 175 -15.68 -18.57 -15.61
N GLU A 176 -15.81 -19.86 -15.31
CA GLU A 176 -16.93 -20.70 -15.77
C GLU A 176 -18.28 -20.25 -15.18
N ALA A 177 -18.31 -19.76 -13.94
CA ALA A 177 -19.55 -19.28 -13.31
C ALA A 177 -20.05 -17.93 -13.87
N LEU A 178 -19.19 -17.17 -14.58
CA LEU A 178 -19.54 -15.90 -15.21
C LEU A 178 -20.08 -16.05 -16.64
N ALA A 179 -19.90 -17.22 -17.27
CA ALA A 179 -20.31 -17.54 -18.64
C ALA A 179 -21.77 -17.96 -18.73
#